data_AF-A0A6P6WUP8-F1
#
_entry.id   AF-A0A6P6WUP8-F1
#
_cell.length_a   1.000
_cell.length_b   1.000
_cell.length_c   1.000
_cell.angle_alpha   90.00
_cell.angle_beta   90.00
_cell.angle_gamma   90.00
#
_symmetry.space_group_name_H-M   'P 1'
#
loop_
_entity.id
_entity.type
_entity.pdbx_description
1 polymer ?
#
loop_
_entity_poly.entity_id
_entity_poly.type
_entity_poly.pdbx_seq_one_letter_code
_entity_poly.pdbx_strand_id
1 'polypeptide(L)'
;MGAYKVQVPFDGKPQTCVFLDTPGHEAFRAMRARGARVIDIAVIVVATDDGIRPQTEEAIAHAKAAGVRIVIAINKVRLHLF
;
A
#
# COMPACT_ATOMS: atom_id res chain seq x y z
N MET A 1 7.19 -11.98 0.17
CA MET A 1 7.01 -10.65 -0.48
C MET A 1 7.45 -10.78 -1.92
N GLY A 2 6.59 -10.36 -2.85
CA GLY A 2 7.02 -10.14 -4.23
C GLY A 2 7.53 -8.71 -4.36
N ALA A 3 8.54 -8.49 -5.19
CA ALA A 3 8.98 -7.16 -5.57
C ALA A 3 9.10 -7.08 -7.08
N TYR A 4 8.56 -6.02 -7.67
CA TYR A 4 8.68 -5.77 -9.10
C TYR A 4 9.04 -4.31 -9.36
N LYS A 5 9.82 -4.10 -10.43
CA LYS A 5 10.31 -2.78 -10.83
C LYS A 5 9.51 -2.31 -12.04
N VAL A 6 9.11 -1.05 -12.03
CA VAL A 6 8.47 -0.39 -13.18
C VAL A 6 9.17 0.93 -13.47
N GLN A 7 9.29 1.27 -14.75
CA GLN A 7 9.77 2.57 -15.18
C GLN A 7 8.58 3.52 -15.28
N VAL A 8 8.65 4.65 -14.57
CA VAL A 8 7.62 5.70 -14.60
C VAL A 8 8.21 6.99 -15.15
N PRO A 9 7.58 7.67 -16.11
CA PRO A 9 8.04 8.96 -16.58
C PRO A 9 7.84 10.03 -15.51
N PHE A 10 8.89 10.77 -15.17
CA PHE A 10 8.86 11.89 -14.24
C PHE A 10 9.83 12.97 -14.76
N ASP A 11 9.35 14.20 -14.94
CA ASP A 11 10.11 15.32 -15.52
C ASP A 11 10.83 14.97 -16.84
N GLY A 12 10.12 14.27 -17.74
CA GLY A 12 10.64 13.87 -19.05
C GLY A 12 11.72 12.77 -19.02
N LYS A 13 12.00 12.18 -17.85
CA LYS A 13 12.96 11.08 -17.69
C LYS A 13 12.31 9.84 -17.07
N PRO A 14 12.72 8.62 -17.46
CA PRO A 14 12.27 7.42 -16.78
C PRO A 14 12.89 7.34 -15.38
N GLN A 15 12.06 7.11 -14.37
CA GLN A 15 12.43 6.84 -12.99
C GLN A 15 12.03 5.41 -12.63
N THR A 16 12.86 4.72 -11.85
CA THR A 16 12.54 3.36 -11.39
C THR A 16 11.72 3.42 -10.11
N CYS A 17 10.52 2.84 -10.13
CA CYS A 17 9.71 2.61 -8.95
C CYS A 17 9.68 1.12 -8.62
N VAL A 18 9.86 0.76 -7.35
CA VAL A 18 9.83 -0.63 -6.89
C VAL A 18 8.60 -0.84 -6.03
N PHE A 19 7.76 -1.79 -6.42
CA PHE A 19 6.57 -2.16 -5.66
C PHE A 19 6.86 -3.41 -4.85
N LEU A 20 6.62 -3.32 -3.54
CA LEU A 20 6.68 -4.42 -2.59
C LEU A 20 5.26 -4.87 -2.29
N ASP A 21 4.87 -6.03 -2.82
CA ASP A 21 3.56 -6.60 -2.53
C ASP A 21 3.62 -7.48 -1.27
N THR A 22 2.76 -7.14 -0.31
CA THR A 22 2.65 -7.84 0.96
C THR A 22 1.24 -8.43 1.09
N PRO A 23 1.10 -9.76 1.27
CA PRO A 23 -0.20 -10.36 1.55
C PRO A 23 -0.83 -9.77 2.82
N GLY A 24 -2.12 -9.44 2.74
CA GLY A 24 -2.86 -8.76 3.80
C GLY A 24 -3.36 -9.66 4.95
N HIS A 25 -3.18 -10.97 4.85
CA HIS A 25 -3.59 -11.92 5.89
C HIS A 25 -2.82 -11.66 7.19
N GLU A 26 -3.50 -11.73 8.33
CA GLU A 26 -2.96 -11.41 9.66
C GLU A 26 -1.67 -12.19 9.98
N ALA A 27 -1.61 -13.45 9.53
CA ALA A 27 -0.43 -14.32 9.60
C ALA A 27 0.87 -13.70 9.03
N PHE A 28 0.80 -12.65 8.20
CA PHE A 28 1.94 -11.97 7.60
C PHE A 28 2.25 -10.59 8.24
N ARG A 29 1.72 -10.32 9.43
CA ARG A 29 1.96 -9.08 10.20
C ARG A 29 3.46 -8.78 10.38
N ALA A 30 4.27 -9.78 10.71
CA ALA A 30 5.72 -9.63 10.85
C ALA A 30 6.41 -9.26 9.52
N MET A 31 5.87 -9.75 8.40
CA MET A 31 6.37 -9.43 7.07
C MET A 31 6.06 -7.96 6.73
N ARG A 32 4.84 -7.48 7.00
CA ARG A 32 4.46 -6.06 6.84
C ARG A 32 5.33 -5.13 7.68
N ALA A 33 5.60 -5.47 8.94
CA ALA A 33 6.45 -4.66 9.82
C ALA A 33 7.90 -4.54 9.29
N ARG A 34 8.44 -5.60 8.68
CA ARG A 34 9.78 -5.58 8.08
C ARG A 34 9.80 -4.79 6.76
N GLY A 35 8.76 -4.93 5.94
CA GLY A 35 8.59 -4.17 4.69
C GLY A 35 8.45 -2.67 4.91
N ALA A 36 7.74 -2.26 5.96
CA ALA A 36 7.57 -0.84 6.29
C ALA A 36 8.91 -0.12 6.56
N ARG A 37 9.96 -0.82 6.99
CA ARG A 37 11.28 -0.21 7.24
C ARG A 37 12.12 0.00 5.98
N VAL A 38 11.73 -0.58 4.84
CA VAL A 38 12.51 -0.54 3.60
C VAL A 38 11.78 0.18 2.45
N ILE A 39 10.59 0.71 2.71
CA ILE A 39 9.80 1.47 1.74
C ILE A 39 9.79 2.96 2.10
N ASP A 40 9.82 3.81 1.08
CA ASP A 40 9.69 5.26 1.26
C ASP A 40 8.23 5.70 1.44
N ILE A 41 7.29 4.94 0.88
CA ILE A 41 5.86 5.24 0.82
C ILE A 41 5.07 3.94 1.01
N ALA A 42 4.03 3.99 1.86
CA ALA A 42 3.05 2.93 2.01
C ALA A 42 1.76 3.29 1.27
N VAL A 43 1.33 2.43 0.34
CA VAL A 43 0.03 2.55 -0.32
C VAL A 43 -0.96 1.61 0.37
N ILE A 44 -1.96 2.17 1.03
CA ILE A 44 -3.00 1.40 1.73
C ILE A 44 -4.26 1.42 0.88
N VAL A 45 -4.68 0.24 0.41
CA VAL A 45 -5.85 0.10 -0.44
C VAL A 45 -7.09 -0.18 0.44
N VAL A 46 -8.12 0.63 0.29
CA VAL A 46 -9.40 0.49 1.02
C VAL A 46 -10.51 0.31 0.01
N ALA A 47 -11.29 -0.76 0.14
CA ALA A 47 -12.41 -1.02 -0.76
C ALA A 47 -13.64 -0.23 -0.30
N THR A 48 -14.41 0.35 -1.24
CA THR A 48 -15.60 1.14 -0.90
C THR A 48 -16.78 0.31 -0.39
N ASP A 49 -16.85 -0.99 -0.74
CA ASP A 49 -17.89 -1.90 -0.29
C ASP A 49 -17.67 -2.38 1.16
N ASP A 50 -16.41 -2.66 1.50
CA ASP A 50 -16.02 -3.17 2.80
C ASP A 50 -15.62 -2.07 3.80
N GLY A 51 -15.25 -0.89 3.31
CA GLY A 51 -14.78 0.22 4.14
C GLY A 51 -13.49 -0.11 4.90
N ILE A 52 -13.30 0.56 6.04
CA ILE A 52 -12.16 0.33 6.94
C ILE A 52 -12.38 -0.97 7.72
N ARG A 53 -11.38 -1.85 7.69
CA ARG A 53 -11.36 -3.12 8.45
C ARG A 53 -10.21 -3.12 9.46
N PRO A 54 -10.20 -4.04 10.45
CA PRO A 54 -9.07 -4.15 11.40
C PRO A 54 -7.71 -4.25 10.71
N GLN A 55 -7.61 -4.95 9.57
CA GLN A 55 -6.37 -5.05 8.80
C GLN A 55 -5.91 -3.70 8.21
N THR A 56 -6.86 -2.82 7.85
CA THR A 56 -6.59 -1.44 7.41
C THR A 56 -6.02 -0.61 8.55
N GLU A 57 -6.64 -0.68 9.73
CA GLU A 57 -6.18 0.02 10.93
C GLU A 57 -4.78 -0.43 11.34
N GLU A 58 -4.53 -1.74 11.33
CA GLU A 58 -3.21 -2.29 11.58
C GLU A 58 -2.16 -1.80 10.58
N ALA A 59 -2.48 -1.78 9.28
CA ALA A 59 -1.57 -1.31 8.25
C ALA A 59 -1.20 0.16 8.46
N ILE A 60 -2.17 0.99 8.82
CA ILE A 60 -1.95 2.41 9.17
C ILE A 60 -1.06 2.52 10.40
N ALA A 61 -1.32 1.74 11.45
CA ALA A 61 -0.52 1.77 12.68
C ALA A 61 0.95 1.38 12.42
N HIS A 62 1.20 0.34 11.63
CA HIS A 62 2.55 -0.07 11.26
C HIS A 62 3.28 0.98 10.43
N ALA A 63 2.62 1.58 9.43
CA ALA A 63 3.22 2.61 8.60
C ALA A 63 3.56 3.87 9.42
N LYS A 64 2.67 4.29 10.34
CA LYS A 64 2.92 5.39 11.27
C LYS A 64 4.09 5.09 12.23
N ALA A 65 4.11 3.88 12.82
CA ALA A 65 5.19 3.47 13.72
C ALA A 65 6.55 3.37 13.02
N ALA A 66 6.57 3.08 11.72
CA ALA A 66 7.77 3.05 10.90
C ALA A 66 8.16 4.44 10.34
N GLY A 67 7.36 5.49 10.56
CA GLY A 67 7.63 6.84 10.05
C GLY A 67 7.48 6.99 8.53
N VAL A 68 6.73 6.09 7.88
CA VAL A 68 6.58 6.05 6.42
C VAL A 68 5.44 6.97 5.98
N ARG A 69 5.61 7.66 4.85
CA ARG A 69 4.53 8.45 4.24
C ARG A 69 3.42 7.54 3.72
N ILE A 70 2.17 7.88 4.02
CA ILE A 70 1.00 7.05 3.68
C ILE A 70 0.23 7.70 2.53
N VAL A 71 -0.10 6.89 1.52
CA VAL A 71 -1.07 7.21 0.48
C VAL A 71 -2.24 6.24 0.61
N ILE A 72 -3.47 6.76 0.70
CA ILE A 72 -4.68 5.94 0.72
C ILE A 72 -5.23 5.84 -0.70
N ALA A 73 -5.40 4.62 -1.20
CA ALA A 73 -6.01 4.34 -2.49
C ALA A 73 -7.40 3.73 -2.27
N ILE A 74 -8.45 4.41 -2.72
CA ILE A 74 -9.82 3.90 -2.64
C ILE A 74 -10.09 3.02 -3.87
N ASN A 75 -10.46 1.76 -3.63
CA ASN A 75 -10.68 0.75 -4.66
C ASN A 75 -12.15 0.28 -4.68
N LYS A 76 -12.53 -0.41 -5.77
CA LYS A 76 -13.90 -0.87 -6.05
C LYS A 76 -14.95 0.25 -6.12
N VAL A 77 -14.51 1.47 -6.42
CA VAL A 77 -15.41 2.60 -6.69
C VAL A 77 -16.23 2.28 -7.93
N ARG A 78 -17.46 1.80 -7.74
CA ARG A 78 -18.43 1.68 -8.83
C ARG A 78 -19.17 2.99 -8.97
N LEU A 79 -19.17 3.55 -10.17
CA LEU A 79 -20.08 4.62 -10.54
C LEU A 79 -21.44 3.97 -10.82
N HIS A 80 -22.43 4.14 -9.94
CA HIS A 80 -23.81 3.77 -10.23
C HIS A 80 -24.38 4.83 -11.19
N LEU A 81 -24.12 4.65 -12.50
CA LEU A 81 -24.89 5.33 -13.53
C LEU A 81 -25.94 4.35 -14.03
N PHE A 82 -27.14 4.48 -13.43
CA PHE A 82 -28.43 3.89 -13.79
C PHE A 82 -28.60 2.38 -13.60
#